data_AF-A0A495LKV8-F1
#
_entry.id   AF-A0A495LKV8-F1
#
_cell.length_a   1.000
_cell.length_b   1.000
_cell.length_c   1.000
_cell.angle_alpha   90.00
_cell.angle_beta   90.00
_cell.angle_gamma   90.00
#
_symmetry.space_group_name_H-M   'P 1'
#
loop_
_entity.id
_entity.type
_entity.pdbx_description
1 polymer ?
#
loop_
_entity_poly.entity_id
_entity_poly.type
_entity_poly.pdbx_seq_one_letter_code
_entity_poly.pdbx_strand_id
1 'polypeptide(L)' 'MKPGFIYIITNKYQTVVYTGVTSNLPQRILEHKEKRYPTSFSACYNVNILVYYEQFQWIGDAIAREKQIKAG' A
#
# COMPACT_ATOMS: atom_id res chain seq x y z
N MET A 1 -17.21 -7.55 10.43
CA MET A 1 -15.95 -6.83 10.72
C MET A 1 -15.00 -7.03 9.55
N LYS A 2 -14.27 -6.00 9.10
CA LYS A 2 -13.35 -6.12 7.95
C LYS A 2 -11.90 -6.06 8.44
N PRO A 3 -11.07 -7.08 8.16
CA PRO A 3 -9.65 -7.02 8.46
C PRO A 3 -8.98 -5.89 7.66
N GLY A 4 -7.88 -5.36 8.20
CA GLY A 4 -7.11 -4.29 7.59
C GLY A 4 -5.68 -4.69 7.33
N PHE A 5 -5.07 -4.11 6.31
CA PHE A 5 -3.67 -4.31 5.98
C PHE A 5 -3.01 -2.95 5.83
N ILE A 6 -1.80 -2.81 6.38
CA ILE A 6 -0.84 -1.84 5.86
C ILE A 6 -0.01 -2.55 4.80
N TYR A 7 0.46 -1.80 3.82
CA TYR A 7 1.40 -2.32 2.84
C TYR A 7 2.40 -1.25 2.44
N ILE A 8 3.58 -1.71 2.05
CA ILE A 8 4.63 -0.90 1.44
C ILE A 8 4.92 -1.49 0.07
N ILE A 9 4.81 -0.64 -0.95
CA ILE A 9 5.17 -0.96 -2.32
C ILE A 9 6.31 -0.06 -2.79
N THR A 10 7.04 -0.53 -3.79
CA THR A 10 8.15 0.18 -4.39
C THR A 10 8.14 0.10 -5.92
N ASN A 11 8.98 0.90 -6.58
CA ASN A 11 9.27 0.79 -8.01
C ASN A 11 10.41 -0.21 -8.29
N LYS A 12 10.62 -0.56 -9.56
CA LYS A 12 11.63 -1.54 -10.04
C LYS A 12 13.03 -1.33 -9.45
N TYR A 13 13.44 -0.08 -9.31
CA TYR A 13 14.79 0.28 -8.83
C TYR A 13 14.86 0.56 -7.33
N GLN A 14 13.77 0.35 -6.59
CA GLN A 14 13.71 0.54 -5.14
C GLN A 14 14.04 1.97 -4.66
N THR A 15 13.78 2.97 -5.51
CA THR A 15 14.06 4.38 -5.22
C THR A 15 12.85 5.16 -4.72
N VAL A 16 11.63 4.65 -4.93
CA VAL A 16 10.39 5.29 -4.51
C VAL A 16 9.58 4.30 -3.69
N VAL A 17 9.25 4.70 -2.47
CA VAL A 17 8.46 3.90 -1.53
C VAL A 17 7.10 4.56 -1.33
N TYR A 18 6.04 3.75 -1.31
CA TYR A 18 4.69 4.18 -0.99
C TYR A 18 4.07 3.27 0.05
N THR A 19 3.54 3.87 1.10
CA THR A 19 2.82 3.19 2.19
C THR A 19 1.34 3.49 2.10
N GLY A 20 0.51 2.45 2.17
CA GLY A 20 -0.95 2.56 2.10
C GLY A 20 -1.68 1.58 3.02
N VAL A 21 -3.00 1.77 3.11
CA VAL A 21 -3.92 0.85 3.80
C VAL A 21 -5.00 0.29 2.86
N THR A 22 -5.45 -0.93 3.13
CA THR A 22 -6.57 -1.57 2.40
C THR A 22 -7.22 -2.67 3.24
N SER A 23 -8.48 -3.00 2.94
CA SER A 23 -9.14 -4.21 3.48
C SER A 23 -8.98 -5.43 2.57
N ASN A 24 -8.49 -5.24 1.35
CA ASN A 24 -8.20 -6.30 0.38
C ASN A 24 -6.82 -6.05 -0.25
N LEU A 25 -5.80 -6.71 0.28
CA LEU A 25 -4.42 -6.55 -0.17
C LEU A 25 -4.21 -7.09 -1.60
N PRO A 26 -4.60 -8.33 -1.94
CA PRO A 26 -4.41 -8.86 -3.30
C PRO A 26 -5.01 -7.97 -4.39
N GLN A 27 -6.26 -7.52 -4.20
CA GLN A 27 -6.92 -6.63 -5.15
C GLN A 27 -6.17 -5.30 -5.28
N ARG A 28 -5.78 -4.67 -4.17
CA ARG A 28 -5.08 -3.39 -4.22
C ARG A 28 -3.72 -3.48 -4.93
N ILE A 29 -3.00 -4.58 -4.75
CA ILE A 29 -1.73 -4.79 -5.47
C ILE A 29 -1.97 -5.00 -6.97
N LEU A 30 -3.04 -5.69 -7.35
CA LEU A 30 -3.44 -5.78 -8.76
C LEU A 30 -3.78 -4.41 -9.34
N GLU A 31 -4.54 -3.58 -8.61
CA GLU A 31 -4.87 -2.20 -9.03
C GLU A 31 -3.63 -1.34 -9.29
N HIS A 32 -2.59 -1.48 -8.47
CA HIS A 32 -1.29 -0.80 -8.68
C HIS A 32 -0.53 -1.36 -9.88
N LYS A 33 -0.52 -2.68 -10.07
CA LYS A 33 0.12 -3.33 -11.23
C LYS A 33 -0.54 -2.93 -12.55
N GLU A 34 -1.86 -2.88 -12.59
CA GLU A 34 -2.67 -2.50 -13.75
C GLU A 34 -2.75 -0.98 -13.94
N LYS A 35 -2.19 -0.18 -13.02
CA LYS A 35 -2.30 1.28 -13.01
C LYS A 35 -3.76 1.76 -13.14
N ARG A 36 -4.66 1.10 -12.41
CA ARG A 36 -6.12 1.36 -12.46
C ARG A 36 -6.47 2.84 -12.30
N TYR A 37 -5.66 3.57 -11.55
CA TYR A 37 -5.74 5.02 -11.40
C TYR A 37 -4.52 5.67 -12.05
N PRO A 38 -4.55 5.98 -13.36
CA PRO A 38 -3.37 6.38 -14.12
C PRO A 38 -2.79 7.74 -13.72
N THR A 39 -3.59 8.62 -13.11
CA THR A 39 -3.15 9.93 -12.60
C THR A 39 -2.64 9.87 -11.15
N SER A 40 -2.66 8.69 -10.52
CA SER A 40 -2.18 8.53 -9.14
C SER A 40 -0.65 8.54 -9.08
N PHE A 41 -0.11 8.93 -7.92
CA PHE A 41 1.33 8.89 -7.65
C PHE A 41 1.95 7.51 -7.96
N SER A 42 1.33 6.43 -7.49
CA SER A 42 1.86 5.07 -7.70
C SER A 42 1.91 4.70 -9.18
N ALA A 43 0.93 5.13 -9.99
CA ALA A 43 0.93 4.91 -11.43
C ALA A 43 2.01 5.73 -12.15
N CYS A 44 2.15 7.02 -11.80
CA CYS A 44 3.15 7.93 -12.39
C CYS A 44 4.59 7.46 -12.15
N TYR A 45 4.87 6.95 -10.94
CA TYR A 45 6.21 6.51 -10.54
C TYR A 45 6.45 5.00 -10.69
N ASN A 46 5.51 4.25 -11.29
CA ASN A 46 5.56 2.79 -11.44
C ASN A 46 5.80 2.05 -10.10
N VAL A 47 5.17 2.52 -9.04
CA VAL A 47 5.25 1.94 -7.70
C VAL A 47 4.22 0.83 -7.61
N ASN A 48 4.63 -0.41 -7.83
CA ASN A 48 3.71 -1.56 -7.93
C ASN A 48 4.29 -2.90 -7.45
N ILE A 49 5.48 -2.89 -6.84
CA ILE A 49 6.14 -4.08 -6.29
C ILE A 49 5.87 -4.11 -4.79
N LEU A 50 5.10 -5.09 -4.30
CA LEU A 50 4.88 -5.29 -2.87
C LEU A 50 6.17 -5.80 -2.21
N VAL A 51 6.63 -5.09 -1.18
CA VAL A 51 7.84 -5.46 -0.42
C VAL A 51 7.55 -5.76 1.04
N TYR A 52 6.44 -5.25 1.58
CA TYR A 52 6.06 -5.49 2.96
C TYR A 52 4.55 -5.35 3.17
N TYR A 53 4.00 -6.10 4.12
CA TYR A 53 2.64 -5.91 4.61
C TYR A 53 2.52 -6.38 6.07
N GLU A 54 1.60 -5.77 6.81
CA GLU A 54 1.15 -6.24 8.12
C GLU A 54 -0.37 -6.41 8.07
N GLN A 55 -0.88 -7.48 8.66
CA GLN A 55 -2.32 -7.75 8.78
C GLN A 55 -2.81 -7.40 10.19
N PHE A 56 -3.97 -6.77 10.23
CA PHE A 56 -4.66 -6.38 11.45
C PHE A 56 -6.08 -6.93 11.47
N GLN A 57 -6.57 -7.23 12.68
CA GLN A 57 -7.95 -7.62 12.89
C GLN A 57 -8.92 -6.49 12.55
N TRP A 58 -8.49 -5.24 12.72
CA TRP A 58 -9.30 -4.05 12.49
C TRP A 58 -8.61 -3.06 11.56
N ILE A 59 -9.36 -2.47 10.62
CA ILE A 59 -8.83 -1.43 9.72
C ILE A 59 -8.33 -0.19 10.47
N GLY A 60 -8.90 0.10 11.64
CA GLY A 60 -8.44 1.19 12.50
C GLY A 60 -7.00 1.02 12.94
N ASP A 61 -6.59 -0.20 13.31
CA ASP A 61 -5.22 -0.50 13.72
C ASP A 61 -4.25 -0.35 12.55
N ALA A 62 -4.65 -0.80 11.35
CA ALA A 62 -3.87 -0.60 10.14
C ALA A 62 -3.67 0.91 9.84
N ILE A 63 -4.71 1.72 9.99
CA ILE A 63 -4.61 3.19 9.80
C ILE A 63 -3.69 3.81 10.86
N ALA A 64 -3.80 3.40 12.13
CA ALA A 64 -2.92 3.88 13.19
C ALA A 64 -1.45 3.53 12.89
N ARG A 65 -1.20 2.30 12.44
CA ARG A 65 0.13 1.84 12.04
C ARG A 65 0.69 2.62 10.84
N GLU A 66 -0.13 2.88 9.82
CA GLU A 66 0.27 3.67 8.66
C GLU A 66 0.74 5.08 9.08
N LYS A 67 0.00 5.72 10.00
CA LYS A 67 0.37 7.03 10.56
C LYS A 67 1.68 6.97 11.33
N GLN A 68 1.90 5.92 12.14
CA GLN A 68 3.17 5.73 12.85
C GLN A 68 4.35 5.59 11.90
N ILE A 69 4.21 4.82 10.82
CA ILE A 69 5.26 4.65 9.80
C ILE A 69 5.60 5.98 9.10
N LYS A 70 4.59 6.82 8.84
CA LYS A 70 4.76 8.12 8.16
C LYS A 70 5.29 9.24 9.06
N ALA A 71 5.28 9.07 10.38
CA ALA A 71 5.71 10.08 11.34
C ALA A 71 7.22 10.13 11.59
N GLY A 72 8.00 9.33 10.84
CA GLY A 72 9.47 9.35 10.85
C GLY A 72 10.06 10.56 10.13
#